data_AF-A0A7J9LRU7-F1
#
_entry.id   AF-A0A7J9LRU7-F1
#
_cell.length_a   1.000
_cell.length_b   1.000
_cell.length_c   1.000
_cell.angle_alpha   90.00
_cell.angle_beta   90.00
_cell.angle_gamma   90.00
#
_symmetry.space_group_name_H-M   'P 1'
#
loop_
_entity.id
_entity.type
_entity.pdbx_description
1 polymer ?
#
loop_
_entity_poly.entity_id
_entity_poly.type
_entity_poly.pdbx_seq_one_letter_code
_entity_poly.pdbx_strand_id
1 'polypeptide(L)'
;MWSFGCIVAELFLGLPLFPGASEFDLLRRMIEILGGQPPDYLLKEAKNTSKFFKCIGSIHNMENGEISGGGRSAYQALTEEEYEARELKKPLIGKEYFSHKNLEAIVTNYPYRKNLPKEDIIKESQIRLALIDFLRGLVDFDPAKRWSPLQASKHPFVTGEPFTCPYRPPPETPRL
;
A
#
# COMPACT_ATOMS: atom_id res chain seq x y z
N MET A 1 -6.07 12.14 1.91
CA MET A 1 -6.48 10.82 1.38
C MET A 1 -5.65 9.68 1.96
N TRP A 2 -4.30 9.71 1.93
CA TRP A 2 -3.47 8.67 2.57
C TRP A 2 -3.84 8.43 4.04
N SER A 3 -3.80 9.48 4.87
CA SER A 3 -4.15 9.37 6.29
C SER A 3 -5.58 8.87 6.51
N PHE A 4 -6.51 9.26 5.64
CA PHE A 4 -7.88 8.76 5.69
C PHE A 4 -7.95 7.26 5.41
N GLY A 5 -7.21 6.75 4.41
CA GLY A 5 -7.07 5.31 4.17
C GLY A 5 -6.50 4.57 5.37
N CYS A 6 -5.46 5.12 6.02
CA CYS A 6 -4.93 4.54 7.26
C CYS A 6 -5.99 4.43 8.36
N ILE A 7 -6.80 5.49 8.56
CA ILE A 7 -7.88 5.49 9.57
C ILE A 7 -8.98 4.49 9.21
N VAL A 8 -9.40 4.41 7.94
CA VAL A 8 -10.40 3.43 7.50
C VAL A 8 -9.92 2.00 7.75
N ALA A 9 -8.66 1.71 7.44
CA ALA A 9 -8.06 0.40 7.74
C ALA A 9 -7.97 0.13 9.25
N GLU A 10 -7.55 1.12 10.04
CA GLU A 10 -7.47 1.01 11.50
C GLU A 10 -8.83 0.77 12.16
N LEU A 11 -9.89 1.41 11.65
CA LEU A 11 -11.26 1.16 12.12
C LEU A 11 -11.73 -0.27 11.84
N PHE A 12 -11.27 -0.88 10.75
CA PHE A 12 -11.57 -2.28 10.43
C PHE A 12 -10.72 -3.25 11.26
N LEU A 13 -9.42 -3.00 11.38
CA LEU A 13 -8.45 -3.91 12.00
C LEU A 13 -8.39 -3.77 13.53
N GLY A 14 -8.80 -2.63 14.07
CA GLY A 14 -8.60 -2.24 15.47
C GLY A 14 -7.15 -1.93 15.84
N LEU A 15 -6.25 -1.91 14.85
CA LEU A 15 -4.82 -1.66 14.99
C LEU A 15 -4.33 -0.78 13.83
N PRO A 16 -3.30 0.07 14.04
CA PRO A 16 -2.77 0.91 12.97
C PRO A 16 -2.32 0.08 11.76
N LEU A 17 -2.69 0.52 10.55
CA LEU A 17 -2.29 -0.17 9.31
C LEU A 17 -0.76 -0.18 9.13
N PHE A 18 -0.08 0.93 9.45
CA PHE A 18 1.38 1.05 9.34
C PHE A 18 1.99 1.43 10.70
N PRO A 19 2.24 0.46 11.60
CA PRO A 19 2.74 0.73 12.95
C PRO A 19 4.26 0.97 12.96
N GLY A 20 4.71 2.14 12.50
CA GLY A 20 6.13 2.49 12.44
C GLY A 20 6.68 3.11 13.73
N ALA A 21 7.82 2.63 14.23
CA ALA A 21 8.54 3.22 15.37
C ALA A 21 9.62 4.25 14.98
N SER A 22 9.97 4.32 13.69
CA SER A 22 10.86 5.31 13.09
C SER A 22 10.45 5.57 11.63
N GLU A 23 11.01 6.60 10.99
CA GLU A 23 10.74 6.89 9.57
C GLU A 23 11.12 5.70 8.66
N PHE A 24 12.25 5.05 8.95
CA PHE A 24 12.71 3.88 8.22
C PHE A 24 11.74 2.70 8.38
N ASP A 25 11.36 2.39 9.62
CA ASP A 25 10.40 1.31 9.92
C ASP A 25 9.02 1.58 9.30
N LEU A 26 8.55 2.83 9.36
CA LEU A 26 7.29 3.22 8.73
C LEU A 26 7.32 2.99 7.22
N LEU A 27 8.36 3.47 6.53
CA LEU A 27 8.47 3.32 5.08
C LEU A 27 8.63 1.84 4.67
N ARG A 28 9.42 1.06 5.41
CA ARG A 28 9.54 -0.38 5.19
C ARG A 28 8.19 -1.07 5.29
N ARG A 29 7.39 -0.77 6.32
CA ARG A 29 6.04 -1.32 6.49
C ARG A 29 5.11 -0.92 5.37
N MET A 30 5.18 0.33 4.90
CA MET A 30 4.40 0.78 3.74
C MET A 30 4.73 -0.07 2.50
N ILE A 31 6.02 -0.29 2.22
CA ILE A 31 6.46 -1.07 1.05
C ILE A 31 6.03 -2.54 1.16
N GLU A 32 6.21 -3.13 2.34
CA GLU A 32 5.85 -4.52 2.60
C GLU A 32 4.34 -4.74 2.47
N ILE A 33 3.54 -3.95 3.19
CA ILE A 33 2.07 -4.09 3.22
C ILE A 33 1.44 -3.79 1.86
N LEU A 34 1.96 -2.82 1.11
CA LEU A 34 1.45 -2.49 -0.22
C LEU A 34 2.03 -3.39 -1.33
N GLY A 35 3.00 -4.25 -1.01
CA GLY A 35 3.58 -5.21 -1.95
C GLY A 35 4.45 -4.57 -3.04
N GLY A 36 4.92 -3.35 -2.83
CA GLY A 36 5.69 -2.60 -3.84
C GLY A 36 6.29 -1.33 -3.27
N GLN A 37 7.34 -0.82 -3.92
CA GLN A 37 7.98 0.44 -3.55
C GLN A 37 7.45 1.61 -4.38
N PRO A 38 7.67 2.88 -3.96
CA PRO A 38 7.30 4.03 -4.76
C PRO A 38 7.93 3.98 -6.16
N PRO A 39 7.23 4.42 -7.22
CA PRO A 39 7.76 4.49 -8.57
C PRO A 39 9.07 5.30 -8.69
N ASP A 40 9.94 4.90 -9.63
CA ASP A 40 11.26 5.49 -9.84
C ASP A 40 11.24 6.99 -10.08
N TYR A 41 10.23 7.51 -10.78
CA TYR A 41 10.12 8.95 -11.04
C TYR A 41 9.84 9.74 -9.74
N LEU A 42 9.04 9.20 -8.81
CA LEU A 42 8.85 9.80 -7.49
C LEU A 42 10.14 9.73 -6.66
N LEU A 43 10.81 8.58 -6.68
CA LEU A 43 12.07 8.41 -5.97
C LEU A 43 13.16 9.33 -6.52
N LYS A 44 13.18 9.60 -7.83
CA LYS A 44 14.12 10.54 -8.44
C LYS A 44 13.90 11.98 -7.99
N GLU A 45 12.65 12.39 -7.78
CA GLU A 45 12.29 13.76 -7.38
C GLU A 45 12.28 13.97 -5.86
N ALA A 46 12.14 12.90 -5.08
CA ALA A 46 12.05 12.98 -3.62
C ALA A 46 13.40 13.35 -2.97
N LYS A 47 13.34 14.30 -2.02
CA LYS A 47 14.51 14.87 -1.34
C LYS A 47 15.28 13.86 -0.48
N ASN A 48 14.58 12.91 0.11
CA ASN A 48 15.14 11.96 1.08
C ASN A 48 15.36 10.56 0.49
N THR A 49 15.34 10.40 -0.84
CA THR A 49 15.52 9.08 -1.47
C THR A 49 16.84 8.44 -1.08
N SER A 50 17.93 9.21 -1.09
CA SER A 50 19.24 8.72 -0.65
C SER A 50 19.33 8.40 0.84
N LYS A 51 18.31 8.70 1.65
CA LYS A 51 18.28 8.27 3.06
C LYS A 51 17.75 6.84 3.19
N PHE A 52 16.79 6.45 2.35
CA PHE A 52 16.03 5.19 2.50
C PHE A 52 16.19 4.21 1.35
N PHE A 53 16.77 4.64 0.24
CA PHE A 53 16.97 3.83 -0.96
C PHE A 53 18.42 3.92 -1.45
N LYS A 54 18.86 2.87 -2.14
CA LYS A 54 20.07 2.87 -2.97
C LYS A 54 19.69 2.84 -4.45
N CYS A 55 20.47 3.52 -5.28
CA CYS A 55 20.36 3.41 -6.72
C CYS A 55 21.13 2.15 -7.17
N ILE A 56 20.47 1.26 -7.91
CA ILE A 56 21.06 0.02 -8.43
C ILE A 56 21.35 0.07 -9.94
N GLY A 57 21.02 1.19 -10.61
CA GLY A 57 21.37 1.45 -12.02
C GLY A 57 20.41 0.80 -13.03
N SER A 58 20.28 1.45 -14.20
CA SER A 58 19.46 1.00 -15.34
C SER A 58 20.13 -0.18 -16.05
N ILE A 59 19.51 -1.37 -16.05
CA ILE A 59 19.94 -2.42 -16.98
C ILE A 59 19.34 -2.09 -18.36
N HIS A 60 20.07 -1.28 -19.13
CA HIS A 60 20.07 -1.48 -20.57
C HIS A 60 20.88 -2.75 -20.82
N ASN A 61 20.23 -3.83 -21.25
CA ASN A 61 20.77 -4.76 -22.23
C ASN A 61 19.58 -5.32 -23.00
N MET A 62 19.55 -4.96 -24.28
CA MET A 62 18.77 -5.65 -25.29
C MET A 62 19.32 -7.09 -25.39
N GLU A 63 18.41 -8.03 -25.63
CA GLU A 63 18.59 -9.32 -26.35
C GLU A 63 18.08 -10.56 -25.59
N ASN A 64 17.23 -11.26 -26.34
CA ASN A 64 16.66 -12.60 -26.18
C ASN A 64 15.42 -12.72 -25.31
N GLY A 65 14.31 -12.83 -26.02
CA GLY A 65 12.96 -12.75 -25.50
C GLY A 65 12.62 -13.89 -24.55
N GLU A 66 12.04 -13.50 -23.43
CA GLU A 66 10.98 -14.20 -22.73
C GLU A 66 10.16 -13.13 -22.00
N ILE A 67 8.86 -13.07 -22.31
CA ILE A 67 7.93 -12.08 -21.75
C ILE A 67 7.68 -12.47 -20.29
N SER A 68 8.47 -11.92 -19.38
CA SER A 68 8.18 -11.87 -17.94
C SER A 68 8.24 -10.41 -17.50
N GLY A 69 7.05 -9.79 -17.43
CA GLY A 69 6.86 -8.36 -17.16
C GLY A 69 7.26 -7.93 -15.75
N GLY A 70 8.55 -7.74 -15.51
CA GLY A 70 9.09 -7.17 -14.28
C GLY A 70 10.27 -6.26 -14.58
N GLY A 71 9.99 -5.04 -15.06
CA GLY A 71 11.02 -4.01 -15.19
C GLY A 71 11.68 -3.80 -13.82
N ARG A 72 12.97 -4.14 -13.70
CA ARG A 72 13.73 -3.91 -12.46
C ARG A 72 13.78 -2.41 -12.20
N SER A 73 13.29 -1.98 -11.04
CA SER A 73 13.38 -0.58 -10.59
C SER A 73 14.85 -0.14 -10.49
N ALA A 74 15.13 1.10 -10.85
CA ALA A 74 16.46 1.71 -10.69
C ALA A 74 16.83 1.95 -9.21
N TYR A 75 15.87 1.82 -8.30
CA TYR A 75 16.06 2.00 -6.87
C TYR A 75 15.74 0.72 -6.10
N GLN A 76 16.33 0.57 -4.93
CA GLN A 76 16.01 -0.50 -3.99
C GLN A 76 15.98 0.07 -2.58
N ALA A 77 14.96 -0.27 -1.78
CA ALA A 77 14.91 0.10 -0.38
C ALA A 77 16.12 -0.48 0.37
N LEU A 78 16.70 0.30 1.28
CA LEU A 78 17.85 -0.13 2.08
C LEU A 78 17.45 -1.24 3.07
N THR A 79 18.38 -2.15 3.35
CA THR A 79 18.26 -3.05 4.51
C THR A 79 18.50 -2.28 5.81
N GLU A 80 18.19 -2.90 6.95
CA GLU A 80 18.47 -2.31 8.27
C GLU A 80 19.95 -1.98 8.45
N GLU A 81 20.82 -2.90 8.03
CA GLU A 81 22.28 -2.76 8.11
C GLU A 81 22.78 -1.64 7.20
N GLU A 82 22.24 -1.53 5.99
CA GLU A 82 22.60 -0.47 5.05
C GLU A 82 22.15 0.91 5.54
N TYR A 83 20.95 1.00 6.14
CA TYR A 83 20.47 2.23 6.78
C TYR A 83 21.32 2.60 7.99
N GLU A 84 21.63 1.64 8.87
CA GLU A 84 22.47 1.86 10.05
C GLU A 84 23.87 2.34 9.66
N ALA A 85 24.48 1.75 8.63
CA ALA A 85 25.78 2.16 8.12
C ALA A 85 25.76 3.59 7.55
N ARG A 86 24.65 4.00 6.92
CA ARG A 86 24.50 5.33 6.31
C ARG A 86 24.20 6.43 7.34
N GLU A 87 23.30 6.14 8.29
CA GLU A 87 22.85 7.12 9.29
C GLU A 87 23.66 7.03 10.60
N LEU A 88 24.62 6.11 10.67
CA LEU A 88 25.44 5.81 11.87
C LEU A 88 24.58 5.54 13.12
N LYS A 89 23.36 5.03 12.90
CA LYS A 89 22.35 4.83 13.93
C LYS A 89 21.41 3.69 13.54
N LYS A 90 21.31 2.70 14.42
CA LYS A 90 20.34 1.62 14.28
C LYS A 90 18.91 2.17 14.28
N PRO A 91 18.07 1.83 13.27
CA PRO A 91 16.68 2.26 13.25
C PRO A 91 15.88 1.58 14.36
N LEU A 92 14.92 2.30 14.94
CA LEU A 92 13.96 1.70 15.85
C LEU A 92 12.91 0.94 15.04
N ILE A 93 12.78 -0.36 15.31
CA ILE A 93 11.79 -1.24 14.69
C ILE A 93 10.66 -1.51 15.69
N GLY A 94 9.43 -1.20 15.29
CA GLY A 94 8.23 -1.40 16.09
C GLY A 94 7.80 -2.86 16.20
N LYS A 95 6.81 -3.13 17.05
CA LYS A 95 6.19 -4.45 17.15
C LYS A 95 5.45 -4.79 15.85
N GLU A 96 5.51 -6.04 15.43
CA GLU A 96 4.65 -6.54 14.35
C GLU A 96 3.25 -6.82 14.90
N TYR A 97 2.24 -6.21 14.29
CA TYR A 97 0.84 -6.37 14.67
C TYR A 97 0.10 -7.39 13.82
N PHE A 98 0.59 -7.65 12.61
CA PHE A 98 -0.03 -8.57 11.67
C PHE A 98 0.91 -9.74 11.39
N SER A 99 0.37 -10.96 11.39
CA SER A 99 1.12 -12.14 10.95
C SER A 99 1.34 -12.17 9.43
N HIS A 100 0.45 -11.50 8.69
CA HIS A 100 0.55 -11.36 7.24
C HIS A 100 1.25 -10.06 6.85
N LYS A 101 1.96 -10.11 5.72
CA LYS A 101 2.85 -9.02 5.27
C LYS A 101 2.28 -8.17 4.13
N ASN A 102 1.11 -8.51 3.56
CA ASN A 102 0.46 -7.69 2.52
C ASN A 102 -0.98 -7.35 2.89
N LEU A 103 -1.48 -6.25 2.35
CA LEU A 103 -2.80 -5.68 2.65
C LEU A 103 -3.93 -6.69 2.43
N GLU A 104 -3.92 -7.42 1.32
CA GLU A 104 -4.99 -8.37 1.00
C GLU A 104 -5.06 -9.50 2.01
N ALA A 105 -3.92 -10.09 2.35
CA ALA A 105 -3.83 -11.15 3.34
C ALA A 105 -4.22 -10.64 4.74
N ILE A 106 -3.84 -9.40 5.11
CA ILE A 106 -4.21 -8.79 6.39
C ILE A 106 -5.74 -8.66 6.49
N VAL A 107 -6.40 -8.12 5.46
CA VAL A 107 -7.86 -7.87 5.49
C VAL A 107 -8.66 -9.15 5.31
N THR A 108 -8.27 -10.05 4.40
CA THR A 108 -9.00 -11.30 4.15
C THR A 108 -8.92 -12.28 5.32
N ASN A 109 -7.78 -12.36 6.00
CA ASN A 109 -7.58 -13.29 7.13
C ASN A 109 -7.89 -12.66 8.50
N TYR A 110 -8.33 -11.40 8.55
CA TYR A 110 -8.76 -10.80 9.80
C TYR A 110 -9.88 -11.65 10.45
N PRO A 111 -9.82 -11.97 11.75
CA PRO A 111 -10.78 -12.89 12.35
C PRO A 111 -12.23 -12.45 12.15
N TYR A 112 -13.09 -13.37 11.70
CA TYR A 112 -14.53 -13.14 11.68
C TYR A 112 -15.08 -13.14 13.11
N ARG A 113 -16.23 -12.47 13.30
CA ARG A 113 -16.99 -12.59 14.54
C ARG A 113 -17.39 -14.06 14.76
N LYS A 114 -17.34 -14.48 16.03
CA LYS A 114 -17.70 -15.86 16.42
C LYS A 114 -19.18 -16.13 16.11
N ASN A 115 -19.48 -17.35 15.69
CA ASN A 115 -20.85 -17.84 15.45
C ASN A 115 -21.62 -17.10 14.35
N LEU A 116 -20.93 -16.54 13.35
CA LEU A 116 -21.58 -15.86 12.23
C LEU A 116 -22.25 -16.87 11.28
N PRO A 117 -23.49 -16.62 10.81
CA PRO A 117 -24.11 -17.42 9.76
C PRO A 117 -23.27 -17.42 8.47
N LYS A 118 -23.32 -18.50 7.69
CA LYS A 118 -22.57 -18.63 6.43
C LYS A 118 -22.85 -17.48 5.45
N GLU A 119 -24.10 -17.04 5.37
CA GLU A 119 -24.50 -15.94 4.50
C GLU A 119 -23.82 -14.63 4.87
N ASP A 120 -23.68 -14.36 6.17
CA ASP A 120 -23.04 -13.15 6.66
C ASP A 120 -21.52 -13.21 6.51
N ILE A 121 -20.91 -14.39 6.60
CA ILE A 121 -19.50 -14.60 6.23
C ILE A 121 -19.28 -14.27 4.75
N ILE A 122 -20.18 -14.71 3.86
CA ILE A 122 -20.08 -14.42 2.42
C ILE A 122 -20.23 -12.91 2.18
N LYS A 123 -21.23 -12.26 2.80
CA LYS A 123 -21.42 -10.80 2.69
C LYS A 123 -20.20 -10.03 3.20
N GLU A 124 -19.67 -10.40 4.36
CA GLU A 124 -18.49 -9.75 4.94
C GLU A 124 -17.25 -9.98 4.06
N SER A 125 -17.09 -11.17 3.48
CA SER A 125 -16.01 -11.46 2.52
C SER A 125 -16.06 -10.53 1.30
N GLN A 126 -17.26 -10.27 0.76
CA GLN A 126 -17.43 -9.33 -0.36
C GLN A 126 -17.13 -7.88 0.05
N ILE A 127 -17.56 -7.47 1.25
CA ILE A 127 -17.23 -6.14 1.80
C ILE A 127 -15.72 -5.99 1.98
N ARG A 128 -15.01 -7.04 2.44
CA ARG A 128 -13.55 -7.05 2.57
C ARG A 128 -12.84 -6.89 1.24
N LEU A 129 -13.34 -7.51 0.16
CA LEU A 129 -12.80 -7.30 -1.19
C LEU A 129 -12.97 -5.84 -1.64
N ALA A 130 -14.15 -5.27 -1.42
CA ALA A 130 -14.40 -3.86 -1.71
C ALA A 130 -13.51 -2.92 -0.86
N LEU A 131 -13.29 -3.25 0.41
CA LEU A 131 -12.41 -2.51 1.31
C LEU A 131 -10.95 -2.52 0.82
N ILE A 132 -10.44 -3.66 0.37
CA ILE A 132 -9.07 -3.78 -0.16
C ILE A 132 -8.89 -2.87 -1.38
N ASP A 133 -9.82 -2.91 -2.34
CA ASP A 133 -9.78 -2.06 -3.53
C ASP A 133 -9.86 -0.58 -3.15
N PHE A 134 -10.76 -0.26 -2.22
CA PHE A 134 -10.93 1.08 -1.69
C PHE A 134 -9.63 1.61 -1.05
N LEU A 135 -9.02 0.84 -0.16
CA LEU A 135 -7.78 1.21 0.52
C LEU A 135 -6.66 1.43 -0.49
N ARG A 136 -6.50 0.57 -1.50
CA ARG A 136 -5.48 0.73 -2.55
C ARG A 136 -5.59 2.06 -3.29
N GLY A 137 -6.81 2.48 -3.61
CA GLY A 137 -7.06 3.80 -4.20
C GLY A 137 -6.70 4.97 -3.27
N LEU A 138 -6.79 4.78 -1.96
CA LEU A 138 -6.50 5.81 -0.95
C LEU A 138 -5.03 5.89 -0.54
N VAL A 139 -4.31 4.76 -0.51
CA VAL A 139 -2.91 4.65 -0.08
C VAL A 139 -1.97 4.32 -1.24
N ASP A 140 -2.19 4.92 -2.40
CA ASP A 140 -1.23 4.89 -3.51
C ASP A 140 -0.03 5.80 -3.21
N PHE A 141 1.19 5.31 -3.49
CA PHE A 141 2.43 6.07 -3.32
C PHE A 141 2.47 7.31 -4.22
N ASP A 142 1.93 7.21 -5.43
CA ASP A 142 1.78 8.34 -6.33
C ASP A 142 0.58 9.20 -5.92
N PRO A 143 0.80 10.43 -5.42
CA PRO A 143 -0.29 11.30 -5.02
C PRO A 143 -1.21 11.68 -6.19
N ALA A 144 -0.75 11.62 -7.45
CA ALA A 144 -1.55 11.91 -8.63
C ALA A 144 -2.49 10.76 -9.00
N LYS A 145 -2.17 9.52 -8.63
CA LYS A 145 -3.03 8.34 -8.81
C LYS A 145 -3.99 8.10 -7.66
N ARG A 146 -3.67 8.67 -6.50
CA ARG A 146 -4.50 8.58 -5.30
C ARG A 146 -5.87 9.21 -5.53
N TRP A 147 -6.93 8.49 -5.18
CA TRP A 147 -8.28 8.97 -5.39
C TRP A 147 -8.57 10.22 -4.55
N SER A 148 -9.27 11.17 -5.17
CA SER A 148 -9.81 12.34 -4.47
C SER A 148 -10.92 11.94 -3.49
N PRO A 149 -11.35 12.84 -2.59
CA PRO A 149 -12.54 12.62 -1.76
C PRO A 149 -13.81 12.32 -2.58
N LEU A 150 -14.00 13.03 -3.69
CA LEU A 150 -15.20 12.86 -4.52
C LEU A 150 -15.17 11.51 -5.24
N GLN A 151 -14.03 11.14 -5.84
CA GLN A 151 -13.84 9.84 -6.47
C GLN A 151 -14.05 8.68 -5.49
N ALA A 152 -13.46 8.78 -4.29
CA ALA A 152 -13.60 7.80 -3.23
C ALA A 152 -15.06 7.68 -2.74
N SER A 153 -15.79 8.80 -2.64
CA SER A 153 -17.20 8.80 -2.18
C SER A 153 -18.15 7.99 -3.08
N LYS A 154 -17.74 7.72 -4.33
CA LYS A 154 -18.53 6.96 -5.31
C LYS A 154 -18.16 5.48 -5.38
N HIS A 155 -17.17 5.04 -4.60
CA HIS A 155 -16.74 3.65 -4.59
C HIS A 155 -17.80 2.73 -3.94
N PRO A 156 -18.01 1.48 -4.45
CA PRO A 156 -18.98 0.51 -3.92
C PRO A 156 -18.91 0.28 -2.39
N PHE A 157 -17.70 0.25 -1.82
CA PHE A 157 -17.48 0.19 -0.37
C PHE A 157 -18.20 1.29 0.42
N VAL A 158 -18.32 2.49 -0.16
CA VAL A 158 -18.98 3.65 0.47
C VAL A 158 -20.46 3.71 0.12
N THR A 159 -20.82 3.40 -1.13
CA THR A 159 -22.20 3.51 -1.60
C THR A 159 -23.08 2.35 -1.17
N GLY A 160 -22.49 1.20 -0.81
CA GLY A 160 -23.22 -0.04 -0.51
C GLY A 160 -23.64 -0.81 -1.77
N GLU A 161 -23.30 -0.33 -2.96
CA GLU A 161 -23.51 -1.05 -4.21
C GLU A 161 -22.64 -2.32 -4.27
N PRO A 162 -23.05 -3.36 -5.01
CA PRO A 162 -22.26 -4.57 -5.16
C PRO A 162 -20.88 -4.29 -5.79
N PHE A 163 -19.82 -4.75 -5.13
CA PHE A 163 -18.47 -4.73 -5.69
C PHE A 163 -18.25 -5.92 -6.62
N THR A 164 -18.25 -5.69 -7.93
CA THR A 164 -18.17 -6.74 -8.96
C THR A 164 -16.84 -6.77 -9.70
N CYS A 165 -16.12 -5.65 -9.73
CA CYS A 165 -14.83 -5.51 -10.41
C CYS A 165 -14.01 -4.38 -9.77
N PRO A 166 -12.68 -4.34 -10.00
CA PRO A 166 -11.83 -3.25 -9.51
C PRO A 166 -12.35 -1.88 -9.95
N TYR A 167 -12.51 -0.97 -8.99
CA TYR A 167 -13.11 0.32 -9.24
C TYR A 167 -12.17 1.23 -10.04
N ARG A 168 -12.73 1.86 -11.06
CA ARG A 168 -12.05 2.90 -11.83
C ARG A 168 -12.74 4.22 -11.58
N PRO A 169 -12.13 5.15 -10.83
CA PRO A 169 -12.77 6.42 -10.55
C PRO A 169 -12.98 7.20 -11.85
N PRO A 170 -14.11 7.93 -11.98
CA PRO A 170 -14.29 8.82 -13.11
C PRO A 170 -13.22 9.92 -13.11
N PRO A 171 -12.79 10.39 -14.30
CA PRO A 171 -11.88 11.51 -14.39
C PRO A 171 -12.53 12.75 -13.77
N GLU A 172 -11.79 13.46 -12.92
CA GLU A 172 -12.26 14.74 -12.40
C GLU A 172 -11.96 15.82 -13.43
N THR A 173 -12.95 16.66 -13.72
CA THR A 173 -12.68 17.92 -14.41
C THR A 173 -11.78 18.77 -13.53
N PRO A 174 -10.68 19.35 -14.07
CA PRO A 174 -9.87 20.30 -13.32
C PRO A 174 -10.78 21.39 -12.78
N ARG A 175 -10.71 21.68 -11.48
CA ARG A 175 -11.38 22.85 -10.92
C ARG A 175 -10.71 24.07 -11.55
N LEU A 176 -11.48 24.79 -12.38
CA LEU A 176 -11.13 26.10 -12.93
C LEU A 176 -10.83 27.11 -11.82
#